data_AF-A0A5M9GT65-F1
#
_entry.id   AF-A0A5M9GT65-F1
#
_cell.length_a   1.000
_cell.length_b   1.000
_cell.length_c   1.000
_cell.angle_alpha   90.00
_cell.angle_beta   90.00
_cell.angle_gamma   90.00
#
_symmetry.space_group_name_H-M   'P 1'
#
loop_
_entity.id
_entity.type
_entity.pdbx_description
1 polymer ?
#
loop_
_entity_poly.entity_id
_entity_poly.type
_entity_poly.pdbx_seq_one_letter_code
_entity_poly.pdbx_strand_id
1 'polypeptide(L)'
;MTLLISDYSKTHEDTANDIGILGFLQHHGCPTPLMDWTFHFPTGLFFAVDGIDYSCKGREIDEHISLYYLEKSYFEGGSMRGLLSDSLDNVSKDILDNLINAIPDAEIRETARNKFSDRSFFDHSKIPGTGFILNMVPMEKMMHIPQAYFSDDNPDSGLIFSLINSQNIISQHGAFTWNASATMPLEMVAAAEYEKARKQDEPSDFRFCKCINIHKSLVPYILEKINAVGTHTGSVYPTTAKEIDTWEIYEAVKNGIKNP
;
A
#
# COMPACT_ATOMS: atom_id res chain seq x y z
N MET A 1 5.65 19.97 -8.98
CA MET A 1 5.46 18.88 -7.98
C MET A 1 5.34 19.40 -6.55
N THR A 2 6.19 20.34 -6.09
CA THR A 2 6.11 20.90 -4.72
C THR A 2 4.80 21.65 -4.40
N LEU A 3 4.02 22.03 -5.42
CA LEU A 3 2.70 22.67 -5.26
C LEU A 3 1.53 21.68 -5.08
N LEU A 4 1.73 20.36 -5.22
CA LEU A 4 0.66 19.35 -5.10
C LEU A 4 0.39 18.90 -3.65
N ILE A 5 1.21 19.32 -2.68
CA ILE A 5 1.23 18.74 -1.31
C ILE A 5 1.13 19.85 -0.24
N SER A 6 0.36 20.92 -0.47
CA SER A 6 0.32 22.06 0.49
C SER A 6 -0.81 22.00 1.51
N ASP A 7 -1.73 21.05 1.46
CA ASP A 7 -2.96 21.10 2.28
C ASP A 7 -3.17 19.92 3.26
N TYR A 8 -2.13 19.12 3.53
CA TYR A 8 -2.16 18.16 4.64
C TYR A 8 -1.36 18.68 5.84
N SER A 9 -2.07 18.87 6.96
CA SER A 9 -1.55 19.41 8.21
C SER A 9 -0.41 18.54 8.75
N LYS A 10 0.80 19.10 8.74
CA LYS A 10 2.14 18.52 9.03
C LYS A 10 2.88 18.04 7.78
N THR A 11 3.15 18.98 6.88
CA THR A 11 4.18 18.81 5.85
C THR A 11 5.54 18.58 6.53
N HIS A 12 6.04 17.36 6.44
CA HIS A 12 7.43 17.02 6.73
C HIS A 12 8.02 16.32 5.51
N GLU A 13 9.33 16.13 5.44
CA GLU A 13 9.98 15.64 4.22
C GLU A 13 9.36 14.34 3.67
N ASP A 14 8.95 13.42 4.55
CA ASP A 14 8.32 12.16 4.13
C ASP A 14 6.90 12.29 3.55
N THR A 15 6.18 13.41 3.71
CA THR A 15 4.82 13.56 3.14
C THR A 15 4.81 13.72 1.63
N ALA A 16 5.97 14.01 1.05
CA ALA A 16 6.15 14.23 -0.39
C ALA A 16 6.81 13.05 -1.11
N ASN A 17 6.71 11.85 -0.54
CA ASN A 17 7.27 10.65 -1.16
C ASN A 17 6.44 10.19 -2.37
N ASP A 18 7.10 9.52 -3.31
CA ASP A 18 6.50 9.14 -4.59
C ASP A 18 5.30 8.19 -4.43
N ILE A 19 5.31 7.30 -3.44
CA ILE A 19 4.20 6.37 -3.20
C ILE A 19 2.94 7.11 -2.75
N GLY A 20 3.08 8.09 -1.85
CA GLY A 20 1.98 8.97 -1.46
C GLY A 20 1.42 9.74 -2.67
N ILE A 21 2.30 10.33 -3.48
CA ILE A 21 1.90 11.07 -4.69
C ILE A 21 1.17 10.16 -5.68
N LEU A 22 1.68 8.95 -5.94
CA LEU A 22 1.03 8.00 -6.84
C LEU A 22 -0.34 7.56 -6.29
N GLY A 23 -0.45 7.31 -4.99
CA GLY A 23 -1.74 6.96 -4.36
C GLY A 23 -2.79 8.06 -4.55
N PHE A 24 -2.38 9.33 -4.44
CA PHE A 24 -3.23 10.49 -4.71
C PHE A 24 -3.66 10.53 -6.20
N LEU A 25 -2.69 10.40 -7.11
CA LEU A 25 -2.95 10.41 -8.56
C LEU A 25 -3.91 9.28 -9.00
N GLN A 26 -3.72 8.07 -8.46
CA GLN A 26 -4.57 6.91 -8.72
C GLN A 26 -6.04 7.20 -8.40
N HIS A 27 -6.30 7.80 -7.24
CA HIS A 27 -7.67 8.13 -6.79
C HIS A 27 -8.32 9.26 -7.59
N HIS A 28 -7.53 10.03 -8.33
CA HIS A 28 -8.00 11.05 -9.27
C HIS A 28 -7.95 10.57 -10.73
N GLY A 29 -7.90 9.26 -10.96
CA GLY A 29 -8.05 8.63 -12.27
C GLY A 29 -6.80 8.64 -13.15
N CYS A 30 -5.66 9.11 -12.64
CA CYS A 30 -4.40 9.05 -13.37
C CYS A 30 -3.85 7.61 -13.40
N PRO A 31 -3.22 7.17 -14.50
CA PRO A 31 -2.64 5.83 -14.56
C PRO A 31 -1.41 5.75 -13.66
N THR A 32 -1.42 4.78 -12.74
CA THR A 32 -0.28 4.49 -11.86
C THR A 32 -0.01 2.98 -11.83
N PRO A 33 1.19 2.55 -11.39
CA PRO A 33 1.48 1.13 -11.14
C PRO A 33 0.82 0.58 -9.86
N LEU A 34 -0.05 1.36 -9.21
CA LEU A 34 -0.77 0.94 -8.00
C LEU A 34 -2.10 0.28 -8.35
N MET A 35 -2.51 -0.65 -7.49
CA MET A 35 -3.85 -1.21 -7.49
C MET A 35 -4.47 -1.06 -6.10
N ASP A 36 -5.71 -0.59 -6.08
CA ASP A 36 -6.46 -0.22 -4.88
C ASP A 36 -7.02 -1.42 -4.13
N TRP A 37 -6.88 -1.40 -2.81
CA TRP A 37 -7.44 -2.36 -1.87
C TRP A 37 -8.09 -1.64 -0.70
N THR A 38 -9.00 -2.34 0.00
CA THR A 38 -9.63 -1.83 1.22
C THR A 38 -9.58 -2.89 2.32
N PHE A 39 -9.32 -2.45 3.55
CA PHE A 39 -9.48 -3.28 4.74
C PHE A 39 -10.94 -3.42 5.17
N HIS A 40 -11.85 -2.62 4.62
CA HIS A 40 -13.25 -2.57 5.04
C HIS A 40 -14.14 -3.36 4.08
N PHE A 41 -14.62 -4.52 4.53
CA PHE A 41 -15.43 -5.43 3.72
C PHE A 41 -16.70 -4.78 3.13
N PRO A 42 -17.50 -3.97 3.88
CA PRO A 42 -18.61 -3.23 3.30
C PRO A 42 -18.22 -2.28 2.16
N THR A 43 -17.06 -1.61 2.25
CA THR A 43 -16.53 -0.77 1.17
C THR A 43 -16.18 -1.61 -0.07
N GLY A 44 -15.57 -2.78 0.13
CA GLY A 44 -15.29 -3.71 -0.98
C GLY A 44 -16.57 -4.20 -1.68
N LEU A 45 -17.62 -4.51 -0.91
CA LEU A 45 -18.93 -4.83 -1.47
C LEU A 45 -19.56 -3.64 -2.19
N PHE A 46 -19.41 -2.43 -1.65
CA PHE A 46 -19.86 -1.21 -2.31
C PHE A 46 -19.20 -1.06 -3.69
N PHE A 47 -17.88 -1.21 -3.79
CA PHE A 47 -17.18 -1.18 -5.08
C PHE A 47 -17.65 -2.25 -6.05
N ALA A 48 -17.94 -3.46 -5.56
CA ALA A 48 -18.44 -4.55 -6.41
C ALA A 48 -19.84 -4.26 -6.97
N VAL A 49 -20.64 -3.40 -6.31
CA VAL A 49 -21.99 -3.03 -6.77
C VAL A 49 -22.09 -1.67 -7.45
N ASP A 50 -21.09 -0.82 -7.24
CA ASP A 50 -21.03 0.50 -7.85
C ASP A 50 -20.84 0.38 -9.37
N GLY A 51 -21.62 1.14 -10.14
CA GLY A 51 -21.53 1.11 -11.60
C GLY A 51 -21.92 -0.21 -12.29
N ILE A 52 -22.64 -1.13 -11.63
CA ILE A 52 -23.09 -2.39 -12.27
C ILE A 52 -23.87 -2.11 -13.55
N ASP A 53 -23.44 -2.75 -14.63
CA ASP A 53 -24.20 -2.91 -15.87
C ASP A 53 -25.08 -4.17 -15.79
N TYR A 54 -26.40 -3.99 -15.94
CA TYR A 54 -27.38 -5.06 -16.00
C TYR A 54 -27.67 -5.54 -17.43
N SER A 55 -26.98 -4.99 -18.44
CA SER A 55 -27.10 -5.46 -19.81
C SER A 55 -26.52 -6.87 -19.94
N CYS A 56 -27.40 -7.90 -19.92
CA CYS A 56 -26.99 -9.28 -20.11
C CYS A 56 -26.45 -9.48 -21.52
N LYS A 57 -25.14 -9.75 -21.64
CA LYS A 57 -24.46 -10.06 -22.91
C LYS A 57 -24.40 -11.56 -23.22
N GLY A 58 -25.16 -12.37 -22.47
CA GLY A 58 -25.42 -13.78 -22.77
C GLY A 58 -24.40 -14.78 -22.19
N ARG A 59 -23.44 -14.36 -21.37
CA ARG A 59 -22.53 -15.27 -20.64
C ARG A 59 -22.90 -15.30 -19.15
N GLU A 60 -22.81 -16.48 -18.53
CA GLU A 60 -23.09 -16.69 -17.09
C GLU A 60 -22.28 -15.73 -16.19
N ILE A 61 -21.03 -15.44 -16.54
CA ILE A 61 -20.18 -14.52 -15.78
C ILE A 61 -20.73 -13.09 -15.77
N ASP A 62 -21.47 -12.70 -16.82
CA ASP A 62 -22.10 -11.37 -16.90
C ASP A 62 -23.26 -11.24 -15.88
N GLU A 63 -23.73 -12.35 -15.28
CA GLU A 63 -24.74 -12.37 -14.22
C GLU A 63 -24.15 -12.24 -12.82
N HIS A 64 -22.82 -12.16 -12.69
CA HIS A 64 -22.12 -12.12 -11.42
C HIS A 64 -21.33 -10.82 -11.24
N ILE A 65 -21.11 -10.45 -9.99
CA ILE A 65 -20.05 -9.53 -9.55
C ILE A 65 -18.99 -10.33 -8.79
N SER A 66 -17.75 -9.89 -8.85
CA SER A 66 -16.62 -10.61 -8.25
C SER A 66 -16.00 -9.77 -7.15
N LEU A 67 -15.87 -10.34 -5.96
CA LEU A 67 -15.13 -9.75 -4.86
C LEU A 67 -13.82 -10.52 -4.66
N TYR A 68 -12.71 -9.85 -4.96
CA TYR A 68 -11.38 -10.38 -4.72
C TYR A 68 -10.91 -10.00 -3.32
N TYR A 69 -10.33 -10.94 -2.60
CA TYR A 69 -9.78 -10.69 -1.28
C TYR A 69 -8.48 -11.43 -1.04
N LEU A 70 -7.68 -10.83 -0.17
CA LEU A 70 -6.35 -11.27 0.22
C LEU A 70 -6.31 -11.37 1.74
N GLU A 71 -5.70 -12.43 2.28
CA GLU A 71 -5.39 -12.48 3.70
C GLU A 71 -4.10 -11.71 3.95
N LYS A 72 -4.14 -10.78 4.92
CA LYS A 72 -3.00 -9.91 5.24
C LYS A 72 -1.72 -10.68 5.57
N SER A 73 -1.86 -11.86 6.18
CA SER A 73 -0.74 -12.77 6.49
C SER A 73 0.09 -13.14 5.27
N TYR A 74 -0.51 -13.25 4.08
CA TYR A 74 0.22 -13.54 2.83
C TYR A 74 1.06 -12.35 2.33
N PHE A 75 0.81 -11.15 2.84
CA PHE A 75 1.57 -9.95 2.49
C PHE A 75 2.57 -9.52 3.56
N GLU A 76 2.65 -10.16 4.72
CA GLU A 76 3.61 -9.74 5.76
C GLU A 76 5.06 -9.74 5.25
N GLY A 77 5.45 -10.72 4.44
CA GLY A 77 6.78 -10.77 3.80
C GLY A 77 6.96 -9.86 2.57
N GLY A 78 5.87 -9.40 1.94
CA GLY A 78 5.88 -8.49 0.77
C GLY A 78 5.50 -7.04 1.12
N SER A 79 5.22 -6.77 2.40
CA SER A 79 4.88 -5.47 2.91
C SER A 79 6.13 -4.59 2.91
N MET A 80 6.08 -3.44 2.24
CA MET A 80 7.19 -2.50 2.25
C MET A 80 7.53 -2.05 3.68
N ARG A 81 6.51 -1.95 4.54
CA ARG A 81 6.72 -1.67 5.96
C ARG A 81 7.56 -2.76 6.64
N GLY A 82 7.23 -4.03 6.39
CA GLY A 82 7.96 -5.17 6.94
C GLY A 82 9.41 -5.18 6.44
N LEU A 83 9.60 -5.05 5.14
CA LEU A 83 10.93 -5.00 4.52
C LEU A 83 11.82 -3.87 5.09
N LEU A 84 11.25 -2.68 5.27
CA LEU A 84 11.99 -1.54 5.85
C LEU A 84 12.27 -1.75 7.34
N SER A 85 11.32 -2.30 8.11
CA SER A 85 11.52 -2.63 9.52
C SER A 85 12.64 -3.67 9.69
N ASP A 86 12.57 -4.77 8.94
CA ASP A 86 13.58 -5.83 8.99
C ASP A 86 14.97 -5.30 8.59
N SER A 87 15.02 -4.42 7.57
CA SER A 87 16.27 -3.79 7.15
C SER A 87 16.85 -2.89 8.25
N LEU A 88 16.02 -2.08 8.93
CA LEU A 88 16.44 -1.25 10.05
C LEU A 88 16.93 -2.09 11.23
N ASP A 89 16.22 -3.15 11.57
CA ASP A 89 16.58 -4.04 12.67
C ASP A 89 17.88 -4.79 12.41
N ASN A 90 18.15 -5.17 11.16
CA ASN A 90 19.42 -5.80 10.77
C ASN A 90 20.58 -4.81 10.87
N VAL A 91 20.44 -3.60 10.32
CA VAL A 91 21.47 -2.55 10.43
C VAL A 91 21.69 -2.15 11.90
N SER A 92 20.63 -2.09 12.68
CA SER A 92 20.65 -1.81 14.11
C SER A 92 21.52 -2.81 14.88
N LYS A 93 21.33 -4.11 14.62
CA LYS A 93 22.14 -5.19 15.20
C LYS A 93 23.60 -5.05 14.80
N ASP A 94 23.89 -4.84 13.51
CA ASP A 94 25.27 -4.70 13.03
C ASP A 94 25.99 -3.51 13.69
N ILE A 95 25.31 -2.37 13.86
CA ILE A 95 25.87 -1.20 14.54
C ILE A 95 26.16 -1.52 16.01
N LEU A 96 25.19 -2.11 16.73
CA LEU A 96 25.36 -2.46 18.15
C LEU A 96 26.49 -3.47 18.33
N ASP A 97 26.58 -4.50 17.50
CA ASP A 97 27.64 -5.49 17.56
C ASP A 97 29.01 -4.87 17.33
N ASN A 98 29.14 -3.97 16.35
CA ASN A 98 30.39 -3.25 16.11
C ASN A 98 30.80 -2.36 17.30
N LEU A 99 29.84 -1.62 17.88
CA LEU A 99 30.09 -0.78 19.05
C LEU A 99 30.49 -1.61 20.28
N ILE A 100 29.83 -2.74 20.51
CA ILE A 100 30.13 -3.66 21.62
C ILE A 100 31.50 -4.31 21.41
N ASN A 101 31.81 -4.75 20.19
CA ASN A 101 33.10 -5.37 19.86
C ASN A 101 34.28 -4.40 20.02
N ALA A 102 34.05 -3.09 19.86
CA ALA A 102 35.04 -2.05 20.08
C ALA A 102 35.38 -1.82 21.56
N ILE A 103 34.61 -2.36 22.51
CA ILE A 103 34.90 -2.27 23.95
C ILE A 103 36.13 -3.14 24.27
N PRO A 104 37.23 -2.55 24.79
CA PRO A 104 38.48 -3.30 25.04
C PRO A 104 38.36 -4.31 26.20
N ASP A 105 37.58 -3.95 27.22
CA ASP A 105 37.41 -4.76 28.43
C ASP A 105 36.37 -5.88 28.21
N ALA A 106 36.77 -7.13 28.47
CA ALA A 106 35.94 -8.30 28.19
C ALA A 106 34.70 -8.40 29.11
N GLU A 107 34.80 -7.98 30.37
CA GLU A 107 33.70 -8.05 31.33
C GLU A 107 32.65 -6.97 31.04
N ILE A 108 33.11 -5.76 30.71
CA ILE A 108 32.24 -4.67 30.27
C ILE A 108 31.55 -5.01 28.95
N ARG A 109 32.28 -5.62 28.01
CA ARG A 109 31.73 -6.06 26.72
C ARG A 109 30.62 -7.10 26.89
N GLU A 110 30.81 -8.09 27.75
CA GLU A 110 29.79 -9.11 28.02
C GLU A 110 28.56 -8.53 28.72
N THR A 111 28.79 -7.59 29.66
CA THR A 111 27.70 -6.84 30.30
C THR A 111 26.92 -6.02 29.27
N ALA A 112 27.60 -5.39 28.30
CA ALA A 112 26.98 -4.64 27.23
C ALA A 112 26.14 -5.54 26.31
N ARG A 113 26.65 -6.71 25.88
CA ARG A 113 25.86 -7.68 25.07
C ARG A 113 24.54 -8.02 25.74
N ASN A 114 24.58 -8.39 27.01
CA ASN A 114 23.37 -8.75 27.75
C ASN A 114 22.41 -7.57 27.87
N LYS A 115 22.92 -6.36 28.15
CA LYS A 115 22.11 -5.15 28.32
C LYS A 115 21.45 -4.65 27.02
N PHE A 116 22.08 -4.86 25.87
CA PHE A 116 21.63 -4.36 24.57
C PHE A 116 21.01 -5.42 23.66
N SER A 117 20.93 -6.68 24.10
CA SER A 117 20.37 -7.82 23.33
C SER A 117 18.97 -7.57 22.77
N ASP A 118 18.08 -6.96 23.55
CA ASP A 118 16.69 -6.65 23.14
C ASP A 118 16.49 -5.18 22.75
N ARG A 119 17.57 -4.41 22.55
CA ARG A 119 17.50 -2.99 22.20
C ARG A 119 17.77 -2.77 20.72
N SER A 120 17.01 -1.87 20.11
CA SER A 120 17.34 -1.34 18.80
C SER A 120 18.16 -0.05 18.94
N PHE A 121 19.17 0.12 18.10
CA PHE A 121 19.89 1.37 17.87
C PHE A 121 18.96 2.46 17.32
N PHE A 122 18.03 2.09 16.43
CA PHE A 122 17.05 3.02 15.87
C PHE A 122 15.79 3.06 16.72
N ASP A 123 15.33 4.27 17.02
CA ASP A 123 14.03 4.51 17.65
C ASP A 123 13.00 4.76 16.56
N HIS A 124 12.16 3.76 16.28
CA HIS A 124 11.19 3.82 15.18
C HIS A 124 10.19 4.98 15.36
N SER A 125 9.89 5.36 16.61
CA SER A 125 9.00 6.50 16.90
C SER A 125 9.56 7.85 16.43
N LYS A 126 10.87 7.93 16.15
CA LYS A 126 11.56 9.14 15.67
C LYS A 126 11.82 9.13 14.18
N ILE A 127 11.45 8.07 13.46
CA ILE A 127 11.59 7.99 12.00
C ILE A 127 10.65 8.96 11.27
N PRO A 128 9.37 9.14 11.68
CA PRO A 128 8.46 10.02 10.95
C PRO A 128 9.02 11.45 10.80
N GLY A 129 9.11 11.92 9.56
CA GLY A 129 9.54 13.27 9.22
C GLY A 129 11.05 13.46 9.09
N THR A 130 11.83 12.38 9.15
CA THR A 130 13.29 12.42 8.94
C THR A 130 13.71 12.41 7.48
N GLY A 131 12.77 12.21 6.55
CA GLY A 131 13.08 12.01 5.13
C GLY A 131 13.46 10.55 4.82
N PHE A 132 13.41 9.65 5.79
CA PHE A 132 13.76 8.24 5.59
C PHE A 132 12.88 7.58 4.54
N ILE A 133 11.56 7.73 4.64
CA ILE A 133 10.62 7.13 3.68
C ILE A 133 10.83 7.74 2.31
N LEU A 134 10.93 9.07 2.22
CA LEU A 134 11.22 9.78 0.98
C LEU A 134 12.45 9.20 0.24
N ASN A 135 13.51 8.88 0.99
CA ASN A 135 14.73 8.31 0.42
C ASN A 135 14.62 6.82 0.08
N MET A 136 13.70 6.08 0.69
CA MET A 136 13.58 4.63 0.51
C MET A 136 12.64 4.23 -0.62
N VAL A 137 11.60 5.02 -0.88
CA VAL A 137 10.59 4.69 -1.91
C VAL A 137 10.54 5.60 -3.15
N PRO A 138 11.65 6.23 -3.62
CA PRO A 138 11.61 6.93 -4.90
C PRO A 138 11.33 5.94 -6.05
N MET A 139 10.63 6.40 -7.09
CA MET A 139 10.18 5.56 -8.21
C MET A 139 11.34 4.78 -8.84
N GLU A 140 12.51 5.40 -8.99
CA GLU A 140 13.68 4.74 -9.59
C GLU A 140 14.09 3.49 -8.81
N LYS A 141 13.97 3.51 -7.47
CA LYS A 141 14.21 2.33 -6.63
C LYS A 141 13.04 1.35 -6.71
N MET A 142 11.82 1.87 -6.68
CA MET A 142 10.61 1.04 -6.73
C MET A 142 10.50 0.23 -8.02
N MET A 143 11.01 0.73 -9.14
CA MET A 143 11.07 -0.04 -10.40
C MET A 143 11.94 -1.30 -10.33
N HIS A 144 12.84 -1.40 -9.34
CA HIS A 144 13.63 -2.61 -9.08
C HIS A 144 12.93 -3.60 -8.14
N ILE A 145 11.78 -3.21 -7.58
CA ILE A 145 10.97 -4.04 -6.68
C ILE A 145 9.76 -4.54 -7.49
N PRO A 146 9.73 -5.84 -7.88
CA PRO A 146 8.71 -6.35 -8.80
C PRO A 146 7.29 -6.12 -8.30
N GLN A 147 7.12 -6.33 -7.00
CA GLN A 147 5.86 -6.24 -6.30
C GLN A 147 6.09 -5.77 -4.87
N ALA A 148 5.22 -4.90 -4.38
CA ALA A 148 5.21 -4.46 -2.99
C ALA A 148 3.79 -4.18 -2.51
N TYR A 149 3.62 -4.14 -1.20
CA TYR A 149 2.38 -3.76 -0.55
C TYR A 149 2.59 -2.57 0.39
N PHE A 150 1.67 -1.62 0.33
CA PHE A 150 1.71 -0.36 1.06
C PHE A 150 0.40 -0.13 1.81
N SER A 151 0.52 0.15 3.11
CA SER A 151 -0.59 0.59 3.94
C SER A 151 -0.07 1.51 5.04
N ASP A 152 -0.96 2.34 5.58
CA ASP A 152 -0.73 3.19 6.77
C ASP A 152 -1.59 2.75 7.97
N ASP A 153 -2.11 1.52 7.93
CA ASP A 153 -2.97 0.90 8.95
C ASP A 153 -2.32 0.60 10.30
N ASN A 154 -1.01 0.82 10.44
CA ASN A 154 -0.27 0.67 11.70
C ASN A 154 0.71 1.85 11.88
N PRO A 155 0.22 3.03 12.30
CA PRO A 155 1.04 4.22 12.45
C PRO A 155 2.09 4.09 13.55
N ASP A 156 1.86 3.22 14.54
CA ASP A 156 2.80 2.99 15.67
C ASP A 156 4.13 2.38 15.23
N SER A 157 4.19 1.83 14.00
CA SER A 157 5.44 1.36 13.41
C SER A 157 6.47 2.45 13.12
N GLY A 158 6.05 3.72 13.06
CA GLY A 158 6.91 4.85 12.67
C GLY A 158 7.27 4.90 11.17
N LEU A 159 6.83 3.93 10.39
CA LEU A 159 7.05 3.83 8.95
C LEU A 159 5.74 4.14 8.22
N ILE A 160 5.58 5.41 7.84
CA ILE A 160 4.34 5.97 7.27
C ILE A 160 4.60 6.43 5.83
N PHE A 161 3.84 5.89 4.88
CA PHE A 161 3.97 6.18 3.45
C PHE A 161 3.15 7.39 3.00
N SER A 162 2.41 8.02 3.91
CA SER A 162 1.58 9.20 3.61
C SER A 162 0.53 8.91 2.53
N LEU A 163 -0.02 7.71 2.56
CA LEU A 163 -1.12 7.26 1.69
C LEU A 163 -2.43 7.93 2.07
N ILE A 164 -2.57 8.29 3.34
CA ILE A 164 -3.74 8.97 3.89
C ILE A 164 -3.69 10.46 3.51
N ASN A 165 -3.81 10.74 2.21
CA ASN A 165 -3.63 12.07 1.62
C ASN A 165 -4.84 12.57 0.80
N SER A 166 -5.91 11.75 0.72
CA SER A 166 -7.23 12.14 0.21
C SER A 166 -8.30 11.70 1.19
N GLN A 167 -9.37 12.48 1.28
CA GLN A 167 -10.52 12.11 2.12
C GLN A 167 -11.20 10.82 1.63
N ASN A 168 -11.09 10.53 0.33
CA ASN A 168 -11.56 9.27 -0.26
C ASN A 168 -10.75 8.08 0.28
N ILE A 169 -9.41 8.16 0.28
CA ILE A 169 -8.53 7.09 0.79
C ILE A 169 -8.78 6.83 2.28
N ILE A 170 -8.95 7.89 3.07
CA ILE A 170 -9.32 7.81 4.50
C ILE A 170 -10.62 7.02 4.65
N SER A 171 -11.66 7.47 3.96
CA SER A 171 -13.00 6.89 4.02
C SER A 171 -13.04 5.43 3.56
N GLN A 172 -12.21 5.09 2.58
CA GLN A 172 -12.17 3.77 1.99
C GLN A 172 -11.31 2.78 2.78
N HIS A 173 -10.59 3.23 3.82
CA HIS A 173 -9.56 2.43 4.50
C HIS A 173 -8.58 1.83 3.48
N GLY A 174 -8.09 2.70 2.58
CA GLY A 174 -7.32 2.30 1.40
C GLY A 174 -5.95 1.71 1.73
N ALA A 175 -5.56 0.74 0.91
CA ALA A 175 -4.22 0.17 0.83
C ALA A 175 -3.87 -0.07 -0.63
N PHE A 176 -2.59 -0.25 -0.94
CA PHE A 176 -2.14 -0.37 -2.33
C PHE A 176 -1.19 -1.54 -2.51
N THR A 177 -1.33 -2.22 -3.65
CA THR A 177 -0.27 -3.07 -4.18
C THR A 177 0.41 -2.38 -5.35
N TRP A 178 1.73 -2.51 -5.43
CA TRP A 178 2.56 -2.03 -6.51
C TRP A 178 2.89 -3.16 -7.48
N ASN A 179 2.82 -2.86 -8.79
CA ASN A 179 3.29 -3.73 -9.87
C ASN A 179 4.30 -2.97 -10.73
N ALA A 180 5.58 -3.32 -10.67
CA ALA A 180 6.60 -2.69 -11.52
C ALA A 180 6.52 -3.12 -12.99
N SER A 181 5.79 -4.20 -13.30
CA SER A 181 5.73 -4.73 -14.66
C SER A 181 4.76 -3.95 -15.54
N ALA A 182 5.28 -3.36 -16.62
CA ALA A 182 4.45 -2.70 -17.63
C ALA A 182 3.67 -3.68 -18.53
N THR A 183 4.03 -4.96 -18.53
CA THR A 183 3.51 -5.95 -19.49
C THR A 183 2.90 -7.18 -18.84
N MET A 184 3.15 -7.43 -17.55
CA MET A 184 2.60 -8.56 -16.83
C MET A 184 1.61 -8.11 -15.77
N PRO A 185 0.42 -8.73 -15.71
CA PRO A 185 -0.50 -8.57 -14.59
C PRO A 185 0.14 -8.93 -13.23
N LEU A 186 -0.32 -8.31 -12.15
CA LEU A 186 0.26 -8.40 -10.80
C LEU A 186 0.38 -9.85 -10.31
N GLU A 187 -0.60 -10.67 -10.64
CA GLU A 187 -0.80 -12.06 -10.26
C GLU A 187 0.23 -12.95 -10.95
N MET A 188 0.57 -12.62 -12.20
CA MET A 188 1.62 -13.32 -12.94
C MET A 188 3.01 -12.95 -12.43
N VAL A 189 3.23 -11.68 -12.05
CA VAL A 189 4.46 -11.25 -11.39
C VAL A 189 4.61 -11.96 -10.05
N ALA A 190 3.55 -11.99 -9.23
CA ALA A 190 3.53 -12.65 -7.94
C ALA A 190 3.80 -14.16 -8.06
N ALA A 191 3.20 -14.83 -9.06
CA ALA A 191 3.45 -16.25 -9.31
C ALA A 191 4.91 -16.52 -9.70
N ALA A 192 5.51 -15.65 -10.52
CA ALA A 192 6.91 -15.78 -10.91
C ALA A 192 7.87 -15.57 -9.73
N GLU A 193 7.59 -14.59 -8.86
CA GLU A 193 8.39 -14.37 -7.65
C GLU A 193 8.23 -15.51 -6.65
N TYR A 194 7.01 -16.03 -6.48
CA TYR A 194 6.75 -17.20 -5.67
C TYR A 194 7.57 -18.41 -6.14
N GLU A 195 7.56 -18.73 -7.44
CA GLU A 195 8.33 -19.88 -7.96
C GLU A 195 9.85 -19.73 -7.79
N LYS A 196 10.38 -18.50 -7.76
CA LYS A 196 11.81 -18.26 -7.46
C LYS A 196 12.14 -18.51 -5.99
N ALA A 197 11.24 -18.15 -5.08
CA ALA A 197 11.44 -18.24 -3.64
C ALA A 197 11.03 -19.59 -3.03
N ARG A 198 10.13 -20.31 -3.71
CA ARG A 198 9.54 -21.56 -3.25
C ARG A 198 10.61 -22.63 -3.00
N LYS A 199 10.51 -23.31 -1.87
CA LYS A 199 11.34 -24.49 -1.55
C LYS A 199 10.78 -25.75 -2.23
N GLN A 200 11.63 -26.74 -2.51
CA GLN A 200 11.22 -27.97 -3.21
C GLN A 200 10.03 -28.71 -2.57
N ASP A 201 9.85 -28.60 -1.25
CA ASP A 201 8.81 -29.30 -0.50
C ASP A 201 7.49 -28.51 -0.40
N GLU A 202 7.42 -27.29 -0.94
CA GLU A 202 6.22 -26.46 -0.90
C GLU A 202 5.28 -26.75 -2.09
N PRO A 203 3.96 -26.80 -1.88
CA PRO A 203 2.97 -27.04 -2.94
C PRO A 203 3.10 -26.01 -4.07
N SER A 204 2.92 -26.42 -5.32
CA SER A 204 2.93 -25.49 -6.47
C SER A 204 1.57 -24.80 -6.74
N ASP A 205 0.62 -24.87 -5.81
CA ASP A 205 -0.71 -24.24 -5.97
C ASP A 205 -0.66 -22.79 -5.47
N PHE A 206 0.11 -21.96 -6.17
CA PHE A 206 0.12 -20.52 -5.88
C PHE A 206 -1.21 -19.89 -6.30
N ARG A 207 -1.83 -19.19 -5.36
CA ARG A 207 -3.02 -18.38 -5.63
C ARG A 207 -2.76 -16.99 -5.12
N PHE A 208 -2.74 -16.02 -6.04
CA PHE A 208 -2.53 -14.63 -5.70
C PHE A 208 -3.60 -14.15 -4.73
N CYS A 209 -4.87 -14.30 -5.09
CA CYS A 209 -6.02 -13.92 -4.28
C CYS A 209 -7.15 -14.95 -4.33
N LYS A 210 -8.09 -14.82 -3.39
CA LYS A 210 -9.35 -15.55 -3.39
C LYS A 210 -10.42 -14.69 -4.04
N CYS A 211 -11.43 -15.33 -4.65
CA CYS A 211 -12.52 -14.65 -5.33
C CYS A 211 -13.87 -15.22 -4.86
N ILE A 212 -14.83 -14.33 -4.62
CA ILE A 212 -16.22 -14.67 -4.36
C ILE A 212 -17.05 -14.12 -5.51
N ASN A 213 -17.67 -15.01 -6.29
CA ASN A 213 -18.62 -14.62 -7.32
C ASN A 213 -20.02 -14.56 -6.70
N ILE A 214 -20.67 -13.41 -6.84
CA ILE A 214 -21.97 -13.13 -6.26
C ILE A 214 -22.94 -12.85 -7.40
N HIS A 215 -24.03 -13.61 -7.47
CA HIS A 215 -25.03 -13.40 -8.49
C HIS A 215 -25.73 -12.04 -8.30
N LYS A 216 -25.95 -11.31 -9.40
CA LYS A 216 -26.49 -9.94 -9.40
C LYS A 216 -27.89 -9.83 -8.79
N SER A 217 -28.65 -10.92 -8.69
CA SER A 217 -29.93 -10.96 -7.96
C SER A 217 -29.80 -10.64 -6.46
N LEU A 218 -28.61 -10.77 -5.88
CA LEU A 218 -28.33 -10.43 -4.48
C LEU A 218 -27.96 -8.95 -4.27
N VAL A 219 -27.77 -8.18 -5.35
CA VAL A 219 -27.39 -6.77 -5.25
C VAL A 219 -28.35 -5.94 -4.40
N PRO A 220 -29.70 -6.06 -4.52
CA PRO A 220 -30.62 -5.33 -3.66
C PRO A 220 -30.42 -5.64 -2.16
N TYR A 221 -30.15 -6.90 -1.83
CA TYR A 221 -29.88 -7.32 -0.45
C TYR A 221 -28.53 -6.76 0.04
N ILE A 222 -27.50 -6.77 -0.81
CA ILE A 222 -26.19 -6.20 -0.47
C ILE A 222 -26.31 -4.70 -0.19
N LEU A 223 -27.00 -3.97 -1.06
CA LEU A 223 -27.24 -2.53 -0.89
C LEU A 223 -27.98 -2.24 0.42
N GLU A 224 -28.98 -3.02 0.78
CA GLU A 224 -29.66 -2.89 2.09
C GLU A 224 -28.66 -3.05 3.25
N LYS A 225 -27.80 -4.09 3.21
CA LYS A 225 -26.86 -4.38 4.30
C LYS A 225 -25.74 -3.35 4.43
N ILE A 226 -25.13 -2.93 3.32
CA ILE A 226 -24.04 -1.94 3.37
C ILE A 226 -24.56 -0.56 3.79
N ASN A 227 -25.78 -0.17 3.34
CA ASN A 227 -26.40 1.08 3.78
C ASN A 227 -26.75 1.05 5.28
N ALA A 228 -27.20 -0.08 5.81
CA ALA A 228 -27.52 -0.22 7.24
C ALA A 228 -26.29 -0.05 8.16
N VAL A 229 -25.08 -0.29 7.64
CA VAL A 229 -23.82 -0.05 8.36
C VAL A 229 -23.14 1.27 7.97
N GLY A 230 -23.85 2.15 7.23
CA GLY A 230 -23.36 3.50 6.89
C GLY A 230 -22.41 3.57 5.69
N THR A 231 -22.29 2.49 4.91
CA THR A 231 -21.49 2.49 3.67
C THR A 231 -22.39 2.87 2.49
N HIS A 232 -22.14 4.03 1.92
CA HIS A 232 -22.88 4.61 0.80
C HIS A 232 -21.98 5.56 0.01
N THR A 233 -22.41 6.01 -1.18
CA THR A 233 -21.61 6.86 -2.08
C THR A 233 -20.95 8.04 -1.36
N GLY A 234 -21.69 8.81 -0.55
CA GLY A 234 -21.10 9.96 0.17
C GLY A 234 -20.15 9.62 1.32
N SER A 235 -20.15 8.37 1.82
CA SER A 235 -19.20 7.94 2.86
C SER A 235 -17.96 7.31 2.24
N VAL A 236 -18.08 6.68 1.07
CA VAL A 236 -16.97 6.07 0.29
C VAL A 236 -16.24 7.10 -0.57
N TYR A 237 -16.98 8.01 -1.21
CA TYR A 237 -16.48 9.14 -1.99
C TYR A 237 -16.96 10.45 -1.35
N PRO A 238 -16.39 10.85 -0.20
CA PRO A 238 -16.63 12.15 0.40
C PRO A 238 -15.95 13.25 -0.44
N THR A 239 -16.34 13.40 -1.71
CA THR A 239 -15.78 14.42 -2.59
C THR A 239 -16.18 15.78 -2.02
N THR A 240 -15.21 16.49 -1.47
CA THR A 240 -15.38 17.92 -1.18
C THR A 240 -15.01 18.69 -2.44
N ALA A 241 -15.69 19.81 -2.70
CA ALA A 241 -15.43 20.70 -3.85
C ALA A 241 -14.02 21.35 -3.86
N LYS A 242 -13.06 20.81 -3.11
CA LYS A 242 -11.71 21.33 -2.90
C LYS A 242 -10.60 20.42 -3.42
N GLU A 243 -10.89 19.19 -3.86
CA GLU A 243 -9.83 18.34 -4.43
C GLU A 243 -9.46 18.82 -5.84
N ILE A 244 -8.15 18.86 -6.13
CA ILE A 244 -7.59 19.34 -7.39
C ILE A 244 -7.89 18.30 -8.48
N ASP A 245 -8.34 18.76 -9.66
CA ASP A 245 -8.41 17.89 -10.83
C ASP A 245 -6.99 17.56 -11.31
N THR A 246 -6.49 16.39 -10.92
CA THR A 246 -5.15 15.96 -11.31
C THR A 246 -5.07 15.50 -12.76
N TRP A 247 -6.20 15.20 -13.41
CA TRP A 247 -6.21 14.70 -14.77
C TRP A 247 -5.71 15.76 -15.76
N GLU A 248 -6.14 17.01 -15.56
CA GLU A 248 -5.64 18.15 -16.34
C GLU A 248 -4.12 18.32 -16.19
N ILE A 249 -3.61 18.17 -14.97
CA ILE A 249 -2.17 18.25 -14.67
C ILE A 249 -1.42 17.10 -15.35
N TYR A 250 -1.95 15.88 -15.24
CA TYR A 250 -1.37 14.69 -15.87
C TYR A 250 -1.30 14.85 -17.39
N GLU A 251 -2.39 15.26 -18.05
CA GLU A 251 -2.42 15.47 -19.48
C GLU A 251 -1.50 16.64 -19.90
N ALA A 252 -1.41 17.73 -19.13
CA ALA A 252 -0.47 18.81 -19.40
C ALA A 252 0.98 18.32 -19.38
N VAL A 253 1.37 17.57 -18.34
CA VAL A 253 2.73 17.04 -18.19
C VAL A 253 3.05 16.01 -19.28
N LYS A 254 2.12 15.09 -19.56
CA LYS A 254 2.25 14.08 -20.63
C LYS A 254 2.47 14.72 -22.00
N ASN A 255 1.82 15.86 -22.25
CA ASN A 255 1.98 16.62 -23.49
C ASN A 255 3.19 17.59 -23.48
N GLY A 256 4.04 17.53 -22.46
CA GLY A 256 5.26 18.33 -22.36
C GLY A 256 5.04 19.79 -21.94
N ILE A 257 3.85 20.14 -21.47
CA ILE A 257 3.54 21.47 -20.94
C ILE A 257 4.09 21.54 -19.53
N LYS A 258 5.16 22.33 -19.34
CA LYS A 258 5.91 22.38 -18.07
C LYS A 258 5.23 23.18 -16.95
N ASN A 259 4.04 23.75 -17.15
CA ASN A 259 3.19 24.38 -16.13
C ASN A 259 1.81 24.70 -16.75
N PRO A 260 0.71 24.02 -16.35
CA PRO A 260 -0.63 24.58 -16.45
C PRO A 260 -0.86 25.71 -15.44
#